data_AF-A0A921KJX8-F1
#
_entry.id   AF-A0A921KJX8-F1
#
_cell.length_a   1.000
_cell.length_b   1.000
_cell.length_c   1.000
_cell.angle_alpha   90.00
_cell.angle_beta   90.00
_cell.angle_gamma   90.00
#
_symmetry.space_group_name_H-M   'P 1'
#
loop_
_entity.id
_entity.type
_entity.pdbx_description
1 polymer ?
#
loop_
_entity_poly.entity_id
_entity_poly.type
_entity_poly.pdbx_seq_one_letter_code
_entity_poly.pdbx_strand_id
1 'polypeptide(L)'
;MRKKNLKIKEKITTQDITKATEFIARSVFIEDNVLGDYGYMTYAPYLYEDSFFVALVLNFVSGLSFEKNEKFFQKILNDPDLAQLKDSLYELDETYRVIRYAQDLIEFKKQETLNTNKAIYEYLLNREDSVKSKVKEILDKETKRLDAETKALKSADILAREQKKQLEYMNQVNEYITPKEYADMTKRMSDSNFDPYQIAELVTKKYLDSDAHKNNLIQIAEHRNKNVQRNDN
;
A
#
# COMPACT_ATOMS: atom_id res chain seq x y z
N MET A 1 8.87 43.00 -30.80
CA MET A 1 9.49 44.05 -30.02
C MET A 1 9.63 45.23 -30.95
N ARG A 2 8.90 46.30 -30.65
CA ARG A 2 8.90 47.52 -31.45
C ARG A 2 9.68 48.59 -30.69
N LYS A 3 10.61 49.26 -31.39
CA LYS A 3 11.49 50.30 -30.86
C LYS A 3 11.05 51.67 -31.40
N LYS A 4 10.84 52.65 -30.52
CA LYS A 4 10.50 54.04 -30.88
C LYS A 4 11.14 55.01 -29.89
N ASN A 5 12.10 55.81 -30.34
CA ASN A 5 12.86 56.75 -29.50
C ASN A 5 13.48 56.04 -28.28
N LEU A 6 14.27 55.01 -28.55
CA LEU A 6 14.91 54.20 -27.54
C LEU A 6 15.88 55.05 -26.70
N LYS A 7 15.63 55.16 -25.40
CA LYS A 7 16.50 55.89 -24.47
C LYS A 7 16.33 55.39 -23.05
N ILE A 8 17.39 55.49 -22.25
CA ILE A 8 17.30 55.36 -20.79
C ILE A 8 16.35 56.45 -20.27
N LYS A 9 15.45 56.08 -19.37
CA LYS A 9 14.51 57.01 -18.74
C LYS A 9 15.30 58.09 -17.98
N GLU A 10 14.89 59.35 -18.14
CA GLU A 10 15.49 60.48 -17.44
C GLU A 10 15.31 60.42 -15.91
N LYS A 11 14.26 59.72 -15.45
CA LYS A 11 14.01 59.46 -14.03
C LYS A 11 13.60 58.01 -13.85
N ILE A 12 14.38 57.28 -13.07
CA ILE A 12 14.06 55.93 -12.61
C ILE A 12 13.24 56.04 -11.33
N THR A 13 12.06 55.44 -11.33
CA THR A 13 11.17 55.49 -10.17
C THR A 13 11.42 54.31 -9.24
N THR A 14 11.00 54.42 -7.98
CA THR A 14 10.99 53.29 -7.04
C THR A 14 10.22 52.10 -7.60
N GLN A 15 9.13 52.34 -8.34
CA GLN A 15 8.35 51.27 -8.96
C GLN A 15 9.14 50.52 -10.04
N ASP A 16 9.97 51.23 -10.81
CA ASP A 16 10.84 50.60 -11.81
C ASP A 16 11.88 49.69 -11.14
N ILE A 17 12.47 50.17 -10.02
CA ILE A 17 13.42 49.39 -9.20
C ILE A 17 12.73 48.15 -8.64
N THR A 18 11.53 48.28 -8.05
CA THR A 18 10.78 47.14 -7.50
C THR A 18 10.46 46.11 -8.57
N LYS A 19 9.95 46.54 -9.73
CA LYS A 19 9.63 45.63 -10.85
C LYS A 19 10.88 44.91 -11.38
N ALA A 20 11.99 45.62 -11.52
CA ALA A 20 13.25 45.01 -11.94
C ALA A 20 13.73 43.96 -10.93
N THR A 21 13.69 44.31 -9.64
CA THR A 21 14.06 43.42 -8.53
C THR A 21 13.21 42.15 -8.53
N GLU A 22 11.87 42.29 -8.60
CA GLU A 22 10.95 41.15 -8.64
C GLU A 22 11.15 40.28 -9.88
N PHE A 23 11.42 40.90 -11.03
CA PHE A 23 11.68 40.17 -12.26
C PHE A 23 12.92 39.28 -12.14
N ILE A 24 14.03 39.83 -11.64
CA ILE A 24 15.27 39.07 -11.43
C ILE A 24 15.01 37.91 -10.47
N ALA A 25 14.42 38.21 -9.30
CA ALA A 25 14.17 37.21 -8.27
C ALA A 25 13.14 36.15 -8.67
N ARG A 26 12.35 36.35 -9.74
CA ARG A 26 11.48 35.30 -10.31
C ARG A 26 12.21 34.51 -11.38
N SER A 27 13.00 35.18 -12.23
CA SER A 27 13.62 34.57 -13.41
C SER A 27 14.75 33.59 -13.08
N VAL A 28 15.38 33.74 -11.90
CA VAL A 28 16.42 32.81 -11.43
C VAL A 28 15.90 31.58 -10.71
N PHE A 29 14.58 31.36 -10.67
CA PHE A 29 13.98 30.13 -10.17
C PHE A 29 13.18 29.49 -11.31
N ILE A 30 13.51 28.24 -11.63
CA ILE A 30 12.88 27.45 -12.68
C ILE A 30 12.04 26.35 -12.05
N GLU A 31 10.89 26.06 -12.64
CA GLU A 31 10.09 24.90 -12.26
C GLU A 31 10.76 23.64 -12.80
N ASP A 32 11.20 22.78 -11.89
CA ASP A 32 11.78 21.49 -12.19
C ASP A 32 10.70 20.40 -12.12
N ASN A 33 10.28 19.93 -13.29
CA ASN A 33 9.23 18.94 -13.45
C ASN A 33 9.72 17.50 -13.27
N VAL A 34 10.94 17.28 -12.77
CA VAL A 34 11.54 15.94 -12.63
C VAL A 34 10.76 15.04 -11.64
N LEU A 35 9.95 15.60 -10.74
CA LEU A 35 9.15 14.84 -9.76
C LEU A 35 7.62 14.87 -10.01
N GLY A 36 7.18 15.10 -11.25
CA GLY A 36 5.76 15.07 -11.62
C GLY A 36 5.00 16.33 -11.18
N ASP A 37 3.71 16.20 -10.84
CA ASP A 37 2.78 17.33 -10.56
C ASP A 37 3.12 18.18 -9.32
N TYR A 38 4.16 17.81 -8.56
CA TYR A 38 4.69 18.60 -7.47
C TYR A 38 5.82 19.47 -8.02
N GLY A 39 5.48 20.58 -8.67
CA GLY A 39 6.45 21.52 -9.23
C GLY A 39 7.43 22.00 -8.15
N TYR A 40 8.67 21.51 -8.20
CA TYR A 40 9.74 21.99 -7.33
C TYR A 40 10.40 23.18 -8.00
N MET A 41 10.53 24.30 -7.29
CA MET A 41 11.31 25.42 -7.80
C MET A 41 12.79 25.17 -7.53
N THR A 42 13.61 25.22 -8.57
CA THR A 42 15.06 25.06 -8.49
C THR A 42 15.72 26.41 -8.76
N TYR A 43 16.67 26.79 -7.90
CA TYR A 43 17.48 28.00 -8.10
C TYR A 43 18.49 27.79 -9.24
N ALA A 44 18.42 28.66 -10.25
CA ALA A 44 19.24 28.67 -11.45
C ALA A 44 20.14 29.93 -11.48
N PRO A 45 21.29 29.92 -10.76
CA PRO A 45 22.16 31.10 -10.63
C PRO A 45 22.72 31.59 -11.98
N TYR A 46 22.90 30.70 -12.94
CA TYR A 46 23.42 31.02 -14.27
C TYR A 46 22.48 31.93 -15.08
N LEU A 47 21.21 32.05 -14.70
CA LEU A 47 20.26 32.99 -15.33
C LEU A 47 20.35 34.41 -14.76
N TYR A 48 21.14 34.65 -13.71
CA TYR A 48 21.15 35.92 -13.00
C TYR A 48 21.57 37.09 -13.89
N GLU A 49 22.68 36.97 -14.62
CA GLU A 49 23.19 38.06 -15.47
C GLU A 49 22.21 38.43 -16.57
N ASP A 50 21.69 37.43 -17.29
CA ASP A 50 20.70 37.63 -18.34
C ASP A 50 19.40 38.25 -17.79
N SER A 51 18.92 37.73 -16.66
CA SER A 51 17.71 38.24 -16.00
C SER A 51 17.89 39.67 -15.53
N PHE A 52 19.10 40.00 -15.07
CA PHE A 52 19.47 41.34 -14.63
C PHE A 52 19.42 42.34 -15.78
N PHE A 53 20.13 42.06 -16.88
CA PHE A 53 20.10 42.94 -18.05
C PHE A 53 18.68 43.10 -18.61
N VAL A 54 17.92 42.00 -18.74
CA VAL A 54 16.53 42.04 -19.19
C VAL A 54 15.66 42.89 -18.27
N ALA A 55 15.83 42.78 -16.95
CA ALA A 55 15.10 43.57 -15.97
C ALA A 55 15.36 45.07 -16.12
N LEU A 56 16.63 45.46 -16.30
CA LEU A 56 17.03 46.85 -16.51
C LEU A 56 16.43 47.37 -17.83
N VAL A 57 16.51 46.61 -18.91
CA VAL A 57 15.91 47.01 -20.19
C VAL A 57 14.40 47.23 -20.05
N LEU A 58 13.67 46.29 -19.44
CA LEU A 58 12.22 46.38 -19.33
C LEU A 58 11.75 47.57 -18.47
N ASN A 59 12.53 47.96 -17.47
CA ASN A 59 12.08 48.93 -16.48
C ASN A 59 12.79 50.28 -16.60
N PHE A 60 14.02 50.35 -17.11
CA PHE A 60 14.83 51.57 -17.16
C PHE A 60 14.92 52.15 -18.57
N VAL A 61 14.59 51.38 -19.60
CA VAL A 61 14.57 51.86 -21.00
C VAL A 61 13.14 52.24 -21.40
N SER A 62 13.02 53.39 -22.03
CA SER A 62 11.79 53.88 -22.67
C SER A 62 11.85 53.67 -24.18
N GLY A 63 10.69 53.64 -24.82
CA GLY A 63 10.61 53.43 -26.27
C GLY A 63 10.57 51.97 -26.71
N LEU A 64 10.40 51.04 -25.77
CA LEU A 64 10.16 49.63 -26.04
C LEU A 64 8.68 49.31 -25.86
N SER A 65 8.15 48.52 -26.80
CA SER A 65 6.82 47.92 -26.67
C SER A 65 6.83 46.48 -27.18
N PHE A 66 6.02 45.66 -26.53
CA PHE A 66 5.88 44.24 -26.81
C PHE A 66 4.44 43.94 -27.16
N GLU A 67 4.25 43.00 -28.07
CA GLU A 67 2.92 42.48 -28.36
C GLU A 67 2.43 41.60 -27.20
N LYS A 68 1.11 41.44 -27.07
CA LYS A 68 0.54 40.58 -26.04
C LYS A 68 1.08 39.15 -26.22
N ASN A 69 1.57 38.55 -25.12
CA ASN A 69 2.19 37.22 -25.09
C ASN A 69 3.51 37.09 -25.88
N GLU A 70 4.14 38.21 -26.26
CA GLU A 70 5.44 38.16 -26.92
C GLU A 70 6.53 37.66 -25.97
N LYS A 71 7.26 36.62 -26.39
CA LYS A 71 8.50 36.18 -25.70
C LYS A 71 9.60 37.22 -25.90
N PHE A 72 9.84 38.04 -24.89
CA PHE A 72 10.79 39.16 -24.97
C PHE A 72 12.21 38.80 -24.51
N PHE A 73 12.38 37.76 -23.69
CA PHE A 73 13.66 37.46 -23.03
C PHE A 73 14.83 37.36 -24.01
N GLN A 74 14.75 36.41 -24.95
CA GLN A 74 15.77 36.23 -25.99
C GLN A 74 15.83 37.39 -26.99
N LYS A 75 14.72 38.11 -27.20
CA LYS A 75 14.69 39.27 -28.10
C LYS A 75 15.49 40.44 -27.53
N ILE A 76 15.46 40.63 -26.22
CA ILE A 76 16.23 41.66 -25.53
C ILE A 76 17.72 41.31 -25.51
N LEU A 77 18.06 40.07 -25.13
CA LEU A 77 19.46 39.62 -25.04
C LEU A 77 20.21 39.73 -26.39
N ASN A 78 19.51 39.48 -27.49
CA ASN A 78 20.10 39.46 -28.83
C ASN A 78 19.89 40.77 -29.63
N ASP A 79 19.34 41.84 -29.02
CA ASP A 79 19.15 43.11 -29.73
C ASP A 79 20.41 43.99 -29.64
N PRO A 80 21.05 44.33 -30.78
CA PRO A 80 22.31 45.07 -30.79
C PRO A 80 22.16 46.52 -30.30
N ASP A 81 20.99 47.16 -30.48
CA ASP A 81 20.78 48.54 -30.03
C ASP A 81 20.66 48.58 -28.50
N LEU A 82 20.08 47.53 -27.91
CA LEU A 82 20.00 47.38 -26.45
C LEU A 82 21.35 47.00 -25.85
N ALA A 83 22.13 46.17 -26.54
CA ALA A 83 23.48 45.79 -26.11
C ALA A 83 24.39 47.02 -25.96
N GLN A 84 24.25 48.03 -26.84
CA GLN A 84 24.99 49.29 -26.75
C GLN A 84 24.64 50.11 -25.48
N LEU A 85 23.48 49.90 -24.87
CA LEU A 85 23.09 50.56 -23.64
C LEU A 85 23.57 49.83 -22.37
N LYS A 86 24.18 48.65 -22.50
CA LYS A 86 24.52 47.79 -21.35
C LYS A 86 25.40 48.54 -20.35
N ASP A 87 26.53 49.10 -20.79
CA ASP A 87 27.46 49.80 -19.89
C ASP A 87 26.79 51.00 -19.21
N SER A 88 26.07 51.83 -19.97
CA SER A 88 25.35 52.98 -19.42
C SER A 88 24.24 52.61 -18.42
N LEU A 89 23.59 51.45 -18.60
CA LEU A 89 22.62 50.94 -17.63
C LEU A 89 23.30 50.47 -16.33
N TYR A 90 24.48 49.87 -16.45
CA TYR A 90 25.22 49.31 -15.31
C TYR A 90 25.86 50.41 -14.44
N GLU A 91 26.14 51.58 -15.02
CA GLU A 91 26.70 52.74 -14.33
C GLU A 91 25.68 53.54 -13.50
N LEU A 92 24.38 53.27 -13.63
CA LEU A 92 23.34 54.00 -12.88
C LEU A 92 23.36 53.67 -11.38
N ASP A 93 23.18 54.69 -10.53
CA ASP A 93 23.07 54.52 -9.07
C ASP A 93 21.90 53.60 -8.68
N GLU A 94 20.79 53.68 -9.41
CA GLU A 94 19.62 52.82 -9.20
C GLU A 94 19.92 51.35 -9.48
N THR A 95 20.87 51.06 -10.35
CA THR A 95 21.30 49.70 -10.66
C THR A 95 21.94 49.03 -9.45
N TYR A 96 22.73 49.76 -8.66
CA TYR A 96 23.26 49.24 -7.38
C TYR A 96 22.14 48.90 -6.38
N ARG A 97 21.06 49.68 -6.35
CA ARG A 97 19.89 49.37 -5.50
C ARG A 97 19.19 48.10 -5.96
N VAL A 98 19.00 47.94 -7.26
CA VAL A 98 18.42 46.70 -7.84
C VAL A 98 19.28 45.49 -7.48
N ILE A 99 20.61 45.56 -7.61
CA ILE A 99 21.51 44.45 -7.25
C ILE A 99 21.29 44.04 -5.79
N ARG A 100 21.35 45.00 -4.87
CA ARG A 100 21.22 44.72 -3.43
C ARG A 100 19.85 44.12 -3.10
N TYR A 101 18.77 44.73 -3.58
CA TYR A 101 17.42 44.24 -3.30
C TYR A 101 17.14 42.89 -3.97
N ALA A 102 17.70 42.65 -5.16
CA ALA A 102 17.54 41.38 -5.84
C ALA A 102 18.26 40.28 -5.09
N GLN A 103 19.48 40.53 -4.58
CA GLN A 103 20.22 39.59 -3.74
C GLN A 103 19.45 39.22 -2.47
N ASP A 104 18.93 40.22 -1.74
CA ASP A 104 18.14 40.00 -0.53
C ASP A 104 16.87 39.18 -0.82
N LEU A 105 16.15 39.52 -1.90
CA LEU A 105 14.92 38.83 -2.28
C LEU A 105 15.18 37.40 -2.80
N ILE A 106 16.28 37.19 -3.53
CA ILE A 106 16.72 35.87 -3.96
C ILE A 106 17.04 35.02 -2.74
N GLU A 107 17.78 35.56 -1.77
CA GLU A 107 18.14 34.81 -0.57
C GLU A 107 16.90 34.44 0.26
N PHE A 108 15.98 35.38 0.44
CA PHE A 108 14.68 35.10 1.04
C PHE A 108 13.94 33.94 0.32
N LYS A 109 13.87 33.98 -1.01
CA LYS A 109 13.21 32.93 -1.80
C LYS A 109 13.91 31.58 -1.76
N LYS A 110 15.25 31.53 -1.65
CA LYS A 110 15.97 30.28 -1.44
C LYS A 110 15.53 29.63 -0.12
N GLN A 111 15.45 30.42 0.95
CA GLN A 111 15.00 29.93 2.26
C GLN A 111 13.54 29.47 2.23
N GLU A 112 12.66 30.23 1.57
CA GLU A 112 11.27 29.83 1.33
C GLU A 112 11.19 28.48 0.60
N THR A 113 11.93 28.35 -0.50
CA THR A 113 11.99 27.12 -1.31
C THR A 113 12.51 25.94 -0.49
N LEU A 114 13.58 26.12 0.29
CA LEU A 114 14.14 25.07 1.16
C LEU A 114 13.13 24.62 2.22
N ASN A 115 12.43 25.56 2.86
CA ASN A 115 11.44 25.26 3.88
C ASN A 115 10.22 24.53 3.30
N THR A 116 9.72 24.97 2.15
CA THR A 116 8.64 24.27 1.45
C THR A 116 9.05 22.86 1.05
N ASN A 117 10.25 22.69 0.48
CA ASN A 117 10.74 21.38 0.09
C ASN A 117 10.92 20.45 1.30
N LYS A 118 11.40 20.98 2.42
CA LYS A 118 11.50 20.23 3.69
C LYS A 118 10.12 19.78 4.19
N ALA A 119 9.13 20.67 4.20
CA ALA A 119 7.77 20.34 4.63
C ALA A 119 7.14 19.25 3.74
N ILE A 120 7.36 19.33 2.41
CA ILE A 120 6.90 18.31 1.47
C ILE A 120 7.59 16.97 1.76
N TYR A 121 8.90 16.97 1.98
CA TYR A 121 9.66 15.76 2.29
C TYR A 121 9.20 15.09 3.59
N GLU A 122 9.00 15.87 4.66
CA GLU A 122 8.47 15.38 5.94
C GLU A 122 7.05 14.82 5.79
N TYR A 123 6.19 15.48 5.00
CA TYR A 123 4.85 14.98 4.70
C TYR A 123 4.88 13.62 3.99
N LEU A 124 5.78 13.45 2.99
CA LEU A 124 5.92 12.21 2.25
C LEU A 124 6.44 11.07 3.12
N LEU A 125 7.46 11.32 3.94
CA LEU A 125 7.99 10.35 4.92
C LEU A 125 6.91 9.86 5.90
N ASN A 126 6.18 10.80 6.51
CA ASN A 126 5.10 10.45 7.45
C ASN A 126 4.00 9.61 6.79
N ARG A 127 3.73 9.87 5.50
CA ARG A 127 2.77 9.09 4.72
C ARG A 127 3.28 7.68 4.41
N GLU A 128 4.57 7.54 4.10
CA GLU A 128 5.22 6.24 3.92
C GLU A 128 5.12 5.37 5.18
N ASP A 129 5.42 5.93 6.35
CA ASP A 129 5.34 5.21 7.63
C ASP A 129 3.90 4.80 7.97
N SER A 130 2.92 5.68 7.70
CA SER A 130 1.51 5.36 7.87
C SER A 130 1.05 4.21 6.98
N VAL A 131 1.48 4.20 5.71
CA VAL A 131 1.16 3.13 4.76
C VAL A 131 1.82 1.81 5.20
N LYS A 132 3.11 1.84 5.55
CA LYS A 132 3.84 0.66 6.07
C LYS A 132 3.13 0.05 7.29
N SER A 133 2.71 0.90 8.22
CA SER A 133 1.99 0.47 9.43
C SER A 133 0.65 -0.21 9.08
N LYS A 134 -0.15 0.38 8.20
CA LYS A 134 -1.43 -0.21 7.76
C LYS A 134 -1.23 -1.53 6.99
N VAL A 135 -0.23 -1.61 6.13
CA VAL A 135 0.09 -2.84 5.41
C VAL A 135 0.47 -3.95 6.39
N LYS A 136 1.29 -3.63 7.41
CA LYS A 136 1.63 -4.57 8.47
C LYS A 136 0.39 -5.03 9.25
N GLU A 137 -0.51 -4.12 9.62
CA GLU A 137 -1.75 -4.47 10.31
C GLU A 137 -2.64 -5.43 9.48
N ILE A 138 -2.76 -5.18 8.17
CA ILE A 138 -3.51 -6.04 7.26
C ILE A 138 -2.85 -7.41 7.16
N LEU A 139 -1.53 -7.47 6.99
CA LEU A 139 -0.77 -8.72 6.94
C LEU A 139 -0.93 -9.54 8.23
N ASP A 140 -0.86 -8.89 9.40
CA ASP A 140 -1.02 -9.55 10.69
C ASP A 140 -2.44 -10.11 10.87
N LYS A 141 -3.47 -9.37 10.43
CA LYS A 141 -4.87 -9.84 10.45
C LYS A 141 -5.07 -11.02 9.50
N GLU A 142 -4.51 -10.93 8.30
CA GLU A 142 -4.66 -11.95 7.28
C GLU A 142 -3.94 -13.26 7.68
N THR A 143 -2.76 -13.13 8.27
CA THR A 143 -2.02 -14.28 8.83
C THR A 143 -2.84 -14.99 9.91
N LYS A 144 -3.42 -14.23 10.85
CA LYS A 144 -4.29 -14.80 11.90
C LYS A 144 -5.53 -15.47 11.33
N ARG A 145 -6.13 -14.91 10.27
CA ARG A 145 -7.29 -15.48 9.58
C ARG A 145 -6.93 -16.83 8.96
N LEU A 146 -5.83 -16.89 8.21
CA LEU A 146 -5.34 -18.12 7.57
C LEU A 146 -4.99 -19.21 8.59
N ASP A 147 -4.39 -18.85 9.72
CA ASP A 147 -4.12 -19.79 10.81
C ASP A 147 -5.40 -20.39 11.40
N ALA A 148 -6.43 -19.54 11.61
CA ALA A 148 -7.72 -19.99 12.11
C ALA A 148 -8.44 -20.91 11.11
N GLU A 149 -8.44 -20.55 9.83
CA GLU A 149 -9.02 -21.35 8.74
C GLU A 149 -8.30 -22.70 8.60
N THR A 150 -6.96 -22.70 8.67
CA THR A 150 -6.15 -23.93 8.64
C THR A 150 -6.49 -24.86 9.80
N LYS A 151 -6.68 -24.31 11.01
CA LYS A 151 -7.11 -25.10 12.18
C LYS A 151 -8.53 -25.64 12.01
N ALA A 152 -9.46 -24.82 11.52
CA ALA A 152 -10.83 -25.24 11.27
C ALA A 152 -10.91 -26.37 10.23
N LEU A 153 -10.14 -26.26 9.13
CA LEU A 153 -10.04 -27.29 8.10
C LEU A 153 -9.49 -28.60 8.67
N LYS A 154 -8.42 -28.56 9.47
CA LYS A 154 -7.88 -29.76 10.13
C LYS A 154 -8.92 -30.43 11.04
N SER A 155 -9.66 -29.65 11.81
CA SER A 155 -10.73 -30.18 12.68
C SER A 155 -11.88 -30.79 11.87
N ALA A 156 -12.29 -30.14 10.78
CA ALA A 156 -13.31 -30.67 9.88
C ALA A 156 -12.85 -31.99 9.23
N ASP A 157 -11.57 -32.09 8.86
CA ASP A 157 -10.99 -33.29 8.27
C ASP A 157 -10.97 -34.48 9.25
N ILE A 158 -10.67 -34.21 10.53
CA ILE A 158 -10.76 -35.21 11.61
C ILE A 158 -12.21 -35.69 11.78
N LEU A 159 -13.15 -34.76 11.88
CA LEU A 159 -14.57 -35.06 12.07
C LEU A 159 -15.14 -35.87 10.89
N ALA A 160 -14.76 -35.53 9.66
CA ALA A 160 -15.15 -36.29 8.46
C ALA A 160 -14.63 -37.73 8.51
N ARG A 161 -13.39 -37.95 8.98
CA ARG A 161 -12.84 -39.32 9.15
C ARG A 161 -13.58 -40.10 10.23
N GLU A 162 -13.95 -39.46 11.34
CA GLU A 162 -14.71 -40.10 12.41
C GLU A 162 -16.13 -40.47 11.97
N GLN A 163 -16.82 -39.56 11.27
CA GLN A 163 -18.12 -39.83 10.68
C GLN A 163 -18.07 -41.00 9.69
N LYS A 164 -17.03 -41.06 8.84
CA LYS A 164 -16.83 -42.18 7.93
C LYS A 164 -16.72 -43.51 8.67
N LYS A 165 -15.92 -43.58 9.75
CA LYS A 165 -15.79 -44.79 10.59
C LYS A 165 -17.12 -45.18 11.24
N GLN A 166 -17.90 -44.22 11.72
CA GLN A 166 -19.22 -44.48 12.29
C GLN A 166 -20.18 -45.05 11.24
N LEU A 167 -20.20 -44.48 10.03
CA LEU A 167 -21.02 -44.98 8.93
C LEU A 167 -20.62 -46.40 8.52
N GLU A 168 -19.31 -46.69 8.43
CA GLU A 168 -18.80 -48.05 8.17
C GLU A 168 -19.27 -49.04 9.24
N TYR A 169 -19.18 -48.66 10.53
CA TYR A 169 -19.67 -49.48 11.63
C TYR A 169 -21.19 -49.69 11.58
N MET A 170 -21.97 -48.64 11.33
CA MET A 170 -23.42 -48.74 11.20
C MET A 170 -23.84 -49.65 10.04
N ASN A 171 -23.16 -49.54 8.89
CA ASN A 171 -23.40 -50.42 7.75
C ASN A 171 -23.10 -51.88 8.10
N GLN A 172 -21.99 -52.17 8.78
CA GLN A 172 -21.69 -53.51 9.27
C GLN A 172 -22.76 -54.03 10.22
N VAL A 173 -23.21 -53.23 11.19
CA VAL A 173 -24.29 -53.63 12.12
C VAL A 173 -25.60 -53.91 11.37
N ASN A 174 -25.94 -53.10 10.37
CA ASN A 174 -27.15 -53.27 9.55
C ASN A 174 -27.10 -54.53 8.67
N GLU A 175 -25.93 -55.06 8.32
CA GLU A 175 -25.83 -56.37 7.64
C GLU A 175 -26.34 -57.52 8.53
N TYR A 176 -26.30 -57.36 9.85
CA TYR A 176 -26.72 -58.37 10.82
C TYR A 176 -28.09 -58.10 11.47
N ILE A 177 -28.74 -56.98 11.14
CA ILE A 177 -30.06 -56.60 11.69
C ILE A 177 -31.03 -56.40 10.54
N THR A 178 -32.07 -57.24 10.49
CA THR A 178 -33.11 -57.08 9.46
C THR A 178 -33.96 -55.83 9.73
N PRO A 179 -34.56 -55.22 8.68
CA PRO A 179 -35.43 -54.03 8.86
C PRO A 179 -36.57 -54.25 9.87
N LYS A 180 -37.06 -55.48 10.00
CA LYS A 180 -38.08 -55.87 10.99
C LYS A 180 -37.54 -55.84 12.42
N GLU A 181 -36.33 -56.34 12.63
CA GLU A 181 -35.68 -56.30 13.95
C GLU A 181 -35.31 -54.87 14.37
N TYR A 182 -34.93 -54.02 13.41
CA TYR A 182 -34.69 -52.60 13.66
C TYR A 182 -35.99 -51.89 14.08
N ALA A 183 -37.08 -52.09 13.33
CA ALA A 183 -38.39 -51.51 13.65
C ALA A 183 -38.92 -51.98 15.01
N ASP A 184 -38.77 -53.25 15.35
CA ASP A 184 -39.14 -53.79 16.66
C ASP A 184 -38.28 -53.18 17.79
N MET A 185 -36.99 -52.95 17.53
CA MET A 185 -36.08 -52.33 18.50
C MET A 185 -36.41 -50.85 18.74
N THR A 186 -36.66 -50.07 17.69
CA THR A 186 -37.06 -48.66 17.80
C THR A 186 -38.42 -48.51 18.49
N LYS A 187 -39.36 -49.43 18.21
CA LYS A 187 -40.66 -49.48 18.89
C LYS A 187 -40.51 -49.80 20.38
N ARG A 188 -39.63 -50.74 20.75
CA ARG A 188 -39.32 -51.04 22.16
C ARG A 188 -38.60 -49.89 22.89
N MET A 189 -37.78 -49.11 22.19
CA MET A 189 -37.16 -47.88 22.71
C MET A 189 -38.18 -46.78 22.98
N SER A 190 -39.20 -46.66 22.14
CA SER A 190 -40.31 -45.71 22.28
C SER A 190 -41.26 -46.08 23.41
N ASP A 191 -41.58 -47.37 23.53
CA ASP A 191 -42.72 -47.82 24.34
C ASP A 191 -42.34 -48.21 25.78
N SER A 192 -41.06 -48.16 26.15
CA SER A 192 -40.58 -48.54 27.49
C SER A 192 -39.55 -47.56 27.99
N ASN A 193 -39.58 -47.23 29.29
CA ASN A 193 -38.50 -46.52 29.98
C ASN A 193 -37.19 -47.31 29.76
N PHE A 194 -36.44 -46.89 28.77
CA PHE A 194 -35.47 -47.73 28.09
C PHE A 194 -34.18 -47.82 28.91
N ASP A 195 -33.88 -49.03 29.39
CA ASP A 195 -32.62 -49.33 30.09
C ASP A 195 -31.58 -49.91 29.11
N PRO A 196 -30.50 -49.17 28.80
CA PRO A 196 -29.44 -49.63 27.90
C PRO A 196 -28.81 -50.97 28.28
N TYR A 197 -28.87 -51.36 29.57
CA TYR A 197 -28.35 -52.64 30.04
C TYR A 197 -29.12 -53.84 29.44
N GLN A 198 -30.40 -53.67 29.11
CA GLN A 198 -31.20 -54.75 28.50
C GLN A 198 -30.78 -55.05 27.06
N ILE A 199 -30.29 -54.05 26.30
CA ILE A 199 -29.72 -54.30 24.97
C ILE A 199 -28.40 -55.05 25.08
N ALA A 200 -27.52 -54.63 25.99
CA ALA A 200 -26.25 -55.32 26.21
C ALA A 200 -26.48 -56.80 26.56
N GLU A 201 -27.48 -57.08 27.40
CA GLU A 201 -27.85 -58.45 27.78
C GLU A 201 -28.47 -59.23 26.61
N LEU A 202 -29.36 -58.63 25.81
CA LEU A 202 -29.96 -59.26 24.62
C LEU A 202 -28.94 -59.55 23.52
N VAL A 203 -28.03 -58.62 23.25
CA VAL A 203 -26.95 -58.79 22.26
C VAL A 203 -25.98 -59.86 22.74
N THR A 204 -25.62 -59.85 24.02
CA THR A 204 -24.76 -60.89 24.62
C THR A 204 -25.43 -62.26 24.52
N LYS A 205 -26.72 -62.36 24.85
CA LYS A 205 -27.48 -63.61 24.76
C LYS A 205 -27.61 -64.11 23.33
N LYS A 206 -27.94 -63.24 22.37
CA LYS A 206 -27.97 -63.60 20.94
C LYS A 206 -26.60 -64.03 20.42
N TYR A 207 -25.52 -63.40 20.86
CA TYR A 207 -24.17 -63.83 20.51
C TYR A 207 -23.87 -65.22 21.10
N LEU A 208 -24.16 -65.45 22.39
CA LEU A 208 -23.99 -66.75 23.03
C LEU A 208 -24.81 -67.87 22.36
N ASP A 209 -26.01 -67.56 21.88
CA ASP A 209 -26.88 -68.52 21.20
C ASP A 209 -26.53 -68.71 19.71
N SER A 210 -25.70 -67.83 19.14
CA SER A 210 -25.31 -67.86 17.72
C SER A 210 -24.38 -69.03 17.40
N ASP A 211 -24.46 -69.50 16.16
CA ASP A 211 -23.58 -70.55 15.65
C ASP A 211 -22.12 -70.09 15.58
N ALA A 212 -21.86 -68.78 15.52
CA ALA A 212 -20.52 -68.21 15.65
C ALA A 212 -19.91 -68.45 17.04
N HIS A 213 -20.68 -68.28 18.11
CA HIS A 213 -20.21 -68.60 19.46
C HIS A 213 -20.04 -70.11 19.67
N LYS A 214 -20.97 -70.92 19.16
CA LYS A 214 -20.85 -72.39 19.21
C LYS A 214 -19.61 -72.89 18.46
N ASN A 215 -19.32 -72.34 17.27
CA ASN A 215 -18.12 -72.68 16.52
C ASN A 215 -16.84 -72.22 17.23
N ASN A 216 -16.84 -71.05 17.87
CA ASN A 216 -15.73 -70.60 18.71
C ASN A 216 -15.51 -71.52 19.93
N LEU A 217 -16.57 -71.99 20.59
CA LEU A 217 -16.46 -72.98 21.68
C LEU A 217 -15.90 -74.32 21.19
N ILE A 218 -16.31 -74.79 20.01
CA ILE A 218 -15.77 -76.01 19.38
C ILE A 218 -14.28 -75.85 19.11
N GLN A 219 -13.85 -74.72 18.53
CA GLN A 219 -12.43 -74.45 18.28
C GLN A 219 -11.61 -74.37 19.57
N ILE A 220 -12.14 -73.76 20.63
CA ILE A 220 -11.48 -73.70 21.95
C ILE A 220 -11.37 -75.10 22.57
N ALA A 221 -12.40 -75.94 22.45
CA ALA A 221 -12.38 -77.32 22.94
C ALA A 221 -11.38 -78.20 22.16
N GLU A 222 -11.31 -78.04 20.83
CA GLU A 222 -10.32 -78.72 19.98
C GLU A 222 -8.88 -78.28 20.31
N HIS A 223 -8.66 -77.00 20.61
CA HIS A 223 -7.37 -76.50 21.07
C HIS A 223 -6.98 -77.00 22.47
N ARG A 224 -7.94 -77.19 23.39
CA ARG A 224 -7.67 -77.80 24.71
C ARG A 224 -7.32 -79.28 24.60
N ASN A 225 -8.04 -80.07 23.79
CA ASN A 225 -7.74 -81.50 23.62
C ASN A 225 -6.37 -81.74 22.95
N LYS A 226 -5.96 -80.87 22.01
CA LYS A 226 -4.60 -80.91 21.43
C LYS A 226 -3.48 -80.60 22.44
N ASN A 227 -3.77 -79.83 23.49
CA ASN A 227 -2.79 -79.52 24.54
C ASN A 227 -2.74 -80.58 25.64
N VAL A 228 -3.83 -81.32 25.90
CA VAL A 228 -3.82 -82.46 26.84
C VAL A 228 -3.10 -83.67 26.23
N GLN A 229 -3.33 -83.98 24.94
CA GLN A 229 -2.59 -85.06 24.24
C GLN A 229 -1.09 -84.76 24.02
N ARG A 230 -0.64 -83.51 24.21
CA ARG A 230 0.77 -83.14 24.18
C ARG A 230 1.48 -83.27 25.53
N ASN A 231 0.74 -83.39 26.63
CA ASN A 231 1.29 -83.54 27.97
C ASN A 231 1.30 -85.00 28.47
N ASP A 232 0.68 -85.93 27.72
CA ASP A 232 0.64 -87.37 28.02
C ASP A 232 1.50 -88.21 27.04
N ASN A 233 2.44 -87.59 26.31
CA ASN A 233 3.47 -88.24 25.48
C ASN A 233 4.88 -87.90 25.96
#